data_AF-A0A349DAU8-F1
#
_entry.id   AF-A0A349DAU8-F1
#
_cell.length_a   1.000
_cell.length_b   1.000
_cell.length_c   1.000
_cell.angle_alpha   90.00
_cell.angle_beta   90.00
_cell.angle_gamma   90.00
#
_symmetry.space_group_name_H-M   'P 1'
#
loop_
_entity.id
_entity.type
_entity.pdbx_description
1 polymer ?
#
loop_
_entity_poly.entity_id
_entity_poly.type
_entity_poly.pdbx_seq_one_letter_code
_entity_poly.pdbx_strand_id
1 'polypeptide(L)' 'MFDQNKNFKFNPDLSSVLSNHISRYSLVRATAKRAREISEEAEEDGIILVEKPVSIALDEILNNKYEIVEPDEIKDL' A
#
# COMPACT_ATOMS: atom_id res chain seq x y z
N MET A 1 -5.93 -5.27 -12.47
CA MET A 1 -5.94 -4.03 -13.29
C MET A 1 -6.01 -2.85 -12.36
N PHE A 2 -5.03 -1.95 -12.43
CA PHE A 2 -4.94 -0.78 -11.54
C PHE A 2 -6.12 0.16 -11.77
N ASP A 3 -6.73 0.62 -10.68
CA ASP A 3 -7.82 1.61 -10.76
C ASP A 3 -7.22 3.01 -10.95
N GLN A 4 -7.03 3.40 -12.21
CA GLN A 4 -6.42 4.68 -12.62
C GLN A 4 -7.41 5.85 -12.63
N ASN A 5 -8.72 5.59 -12.43
CA ASN A 5 -9.75 6.63 -12.46
C ASN A 5 -10.20 7.05 -11.04
N LYS A 6 -9.53 6.55 -10.02
CA LYS A 6 -9.84 6.82 -8.61
C LYS A 6 -9.09 8.06 -8.14
N ASN A 7 -9.80 9.01 -7.54
CA ASN A 7 -9.16 10.16 -6.90
C ASN A 7 -8.55 9.73 -5.57
N PHE A 8 -7.22 9.62 -5.52
CA PHE A 8 -6.52 9.26 -4.30
C PHE A 8 -6.45 10.43 -3.34
N LYS A 9 -7.01 10.24 -2.13
CA LYS A 9 -7.00 11.25 -1.08
C LYS A 9 -5.58 11.42 -0.53
N PHE A 10 -5.04 12.64 -0.60
CA PHE A 10 -3.82 13.00 0.12
C PHE A 10 -4.10 12.99 1.63
N ASN A 11 -3.33 12.20 2.39
CA ASN A 11 -3.55 11.94 3.82
C ASN A 11 -4.90 11.24 4.12
N PRO A 12 -5.06 9.97 3.71
CA PRO A 12 -6.25 9.19 4.03
C PRO A 12 -6.30 8.85 5.52
N ASP A 13 -7.49 8.46 6.00
CA ASP A 13 -7.60 7.93 7.36
C ASP A 13 -6.88 6.58 7.45
N LEU A 14 -5.96 6.46 8.41
CA LEU A 14 -5.15 5.26 8.64
C LEU A 14 -5.63 4.44 9.84
N SER A 15 -6.70 4.90 10.51
CA SER A 15 -7.23 4.28 11.73
C SER A 15 -7.55 2.79 11.52
N SER A 16 -8.11 2.42 10.36
CA SER A 16 -8.46 1.04 10.03
C SER A 16 -7.25 0.10 10.07
N VAL A 17 -6.12 0.50 9.49
CA VAL A 17 -4.93 -0.35 9.39
C VAL A 17 -4.12 -0.34 10.68
N LEU A 18 -4.04 0.82 11.36
CA LEU A 18 -3.30 0.93 12.62
C LEU A 18 -4.01 0.27 13.81
N SER A 19 -5.32 0.01 13.70
CA SER A 19 -6.09 -0.66 14.77
C SER A 19 -5.69 -2.11 15.03
N ASN A 20 -5.01 -2.76 14.08
CA ASN A 20 -4.60 -4.17 14.15
C ASN A 20 -3.22 -4.37 14.79
N HIS A 21 -2.78 -3.49 15.70
CA HIS A 21 -1.43 -3.49 16.28
C HIS A 21 -0.28 -3.32 15.26
N ILE A 22 -0.58 -2.96 14.01
CA ILE A 22 0.44 -2.75 12.98
C ILE A 22 1.20 -1.45 13.28
N SER A 23 2.53 -1.54 13.31
CA SER A 23 3.36 -0.35 13.48
C SER A 23 3.27 0.56 12.25
N ARG A 24 3.35 1.88 12.48
CA ARG A 24 3.43 2.86 11.38
C ARG A 24 4.62 2.60 10.45
N TYR A 25 5.72 2.10 11.00
CA TYR A 25 6.91 1.74 10.22
C TYR A 25 6.61 0.58 9.25
N SER A 26 5.91 -0.45 9.71
CA SER A 26 5.50 -1.56 8.85
C SER A 26 4.50 -1.13 7.80
N LEU A 27 3.57 -0.22 8.11
CA LEU A 27 2.68 0.38 7.11
C LEU A 27 3.47 1.08 6.00
N VAL A 28 4.44 1.94 6.37
CA VAL A 28 5.29 2.64 5.39
C VAL A 28 6.09 1.64 4.55
N ARG A 29 6.68 0.63 5.20
CA ARG A 29 7.50 -0.39 4.52
C ARG A 29 6.69 -1.25 3.57
N ALA A 30 5.50 -1.70 3.99
CA ALA A 30 4.59 -2.48 3.16
C ALA A 30 4.09 -1.67 1.96
N THR A 31 3.69 -0.41 2.19
CA THR A 31 3.28 0.51 1.12
C THR A 31 4.41 0.70 0.10
N ALA A 32 5.64 0.93 0.55
CA ALA A 32 6.79 1.09 -0.33
C ALA A 32 7.13 -0.19 -1.12
N LYS A 33 6.97 -1.37 -0.49
CA LYS A 33 7.14 -2.65 -1.18
C LYS A 33 6.10 -2.79 -2.29
N ARG A 34 4.82 -2.64 -1.97
CA ARG A 34 3.73 -2.78 -2.95
C ARG A 34 3.82 -1.74 -4.08
N ALA A 35 4.24 -0.52 -3.78
CA ALA A 35 4.45 0.51 -4.79
C ALA A 35 5.52 0.14 -5.83
N ARG A 36 6.58 -0.59 -5.42
CA ARG A 36 7.59 -1.11 -6.37
C ARG A 36 7.00 -2.19 -7.26
N GLU A 37 6.29 -3.15 -6.67
CA GLU A 37 5.62 -4.22 -7.43
C GLU A 37 4.63 -3.64 -8.47
N ILE A 38 3.82 -2.64 -8.10
CA ILE A 38 2.92 -1.94 -9.04
C ILE A 38 3.70 -1.29 -10.19
N SER A 39 4.87 -0.71 -9.89
CA SER A 39 5.69 -0.06 -10.92
C SER A 39 6.30 -1.07 -11.87
N GLU A 40 6.81 -2.19 -11.34
CA GLU A 40 7.38 -3.30 -12.11
C GLU A 40 6.31 -3.97 -12.98
N GLU A 41 5.14 -4.32 -12.40
CA GLU A 41 3.98 -4.87 -13.13
C GLU A 41 3.56 -3.95 -14.29
N ALA A 42 3.49 -2.63 -14.05
CA ALA A 42 3.11 -1.68 -15.08
C ALA A 42 4.17 -1.53 -16.19
N GLU A 43 5.46 -1.62 -15.85
CA GLU A 43 6.56 -1.59 -16.82
C GLU A 43 6.56 -2.84 -17.69
N GLU A 44 6.40 -4.02 -17.09
CA GLU A 44 6.32 -5.31 -17.78
C GLU A 44 5.12 -5.39 -18.74
N ASP A 45 3.97 -4.87 -18.32
CA ASP A 45 2.75 -4.85 -19.11
C ASP A 45 2.69 -3.68 -20.11
N GLY A 46 3.67 -2.77 -20.10
CA GLY A 46 3.70 -1.57 -20.95
C GLY A 46 2.58 -0.56 -20.64
N ILE A 47 2.09 -0.55 -19.40
CA ILE A 47 1.02 0.31 -18.91
C ILE A 47 1.59 1.64 -18.43
N ILE A 48 1.11 2.75 -18.98
CA ILE A 48 1.40 4.08 -18.45
C ILE A 48 0.52 4.34 -17.23
N LEU A 49 1.15 4.44 -16.06
CA LEU A 49 0.47 4.82 -14.82
C LEU A 49 0.18 6.33 -14.82
N VAL A 50 -1.08 6.70 -14.65
CA VAL A 50 -1.51 8.10 -14.44
C VAL A 50 -1.34 8.46 -12.97
N GLU A 51 -1.68 7.52 -12.10
CA GLU A 51 -1.65 7.69 -10.66
C GLU A 51 -0.33 7.19 -10.06
N LYS A 52 0.09 7.82 -8.96
CA LYS A 52 1.36 7.47 -8.32
C LYS A 52 1.27 6.05 -7.76
N PRO A 53 2.26 5.17 -8.00
CA PRO A 53 2.27 3.80 -7.47
C PRO A 53 2.07 3.73 -5.95
N VAL A 54 2.61 4.71 -5.21
CA VAL A 54 2.46 4.82 -3.76
C VAL A 54 1.01 5.10 -3.35
N SER A 55 0.29 5.93 -4.11
CA SER A 55 -1.13 6.22 -3.86
C SER A 55 -1.99 4.97 -4.09
N ILE A 56 -1.72 4.26 -5.18
CA ILE A 56 -2.39 3.00 -5.53
C ILE A 56 -2.12 1.98 -4.41
N ALA A 57 -0.85 1.75 -4.05
CA ALA A 57 -0.46 0.81 -3.00
C ALA A 57 -1.16 1.09 -1.66
N LEU A 58 -1.17 2.35 -1.23
CA LEU A 58 -1.79 2.75 0.04
C LEU A 58 -3.30 2.49 0.03
N ASP A 59 -3.98 2.80 -1.07
CA ASP A 59 -5.41 2.49 -1.21
C ASP A 59 -5.70 0.99 -1.26
N GLU A 60 -4.85 0.19 -1.92
CA GLU A 60 -5.01 -1.27 -1.92
C GLU A 60 -4.92 -1.84 -0.50
N ILE A 61 -3.98 -1.34 0.30
CA ILE A 61 -3.83 -1.72 1.72
C ILE A 61 -5.05 -1.27 2.54
N LEU A 62 -5.50 -0.02 2.38
CA LEU A 62 -6.65 0.53 3.13
C LEU A 62 -7.97 -0.17 2.78
N ASN A 63 -8.10 -0.70 1.57
CA ASN A 63 -9.25 -1.49 1.12
C ASN A 63 -9.10 -2.99 1.42
N ASN A 64 -8.16 -3.39 2.29
CA ASN A 64 -7.90 -4.76 2.71
C ASN A 64 -7.60 -5.74 1.55
N LYS A 65 -7.03 -5.25 0.43
CA LYS A 65 -6.56 -6.14 -0.64
C LYS A 65 -5.25 -6.85 -0.26
N TYR A 66 -4.51 -6.28 0.68
CA TYR A 66 -3.26 -6.83 1.22
C TYR A 66 -3.26 -6.75 2.74
N GLU A 67 -2.68 -7.77 3.36
CA GLU A 67 -2.44 -7.84 4.81
C GLU A 67 -0.97 -7.60 5.11
N ILE A 68 -0.69 -6.77 6.11
CA ILE A 68 0.67 -6.53 6.59
C ILE A 68 0.96 -7.53 7.70
N VAL A 69 1.85 -8.47 7.43
CA VAL A 69 2.29 -9.45 8.42
C VAL A 69 3.65 -9.01 8.98
N GLU A 70 3.65 -8.64 10.26
CA GLU A 70 4.88 -8.38 10.99
C GLU A 70 5.46 -9.70 11.54
N PRO A 71 6.79 -9.88 11.53
CA PRO A 71 7.43 -11.01 12.18
C PRO A 71 7.21 -10.96 13.69
N ASP A 72 7.16 -12.12 14.35
CA ASP A 72 6.86 -12.22 15.79
C ASP A 72 7.84 -11.42 16.66
N GLU A 73 9.08 -11.24 16.20
CA GLU A 73 10.13 -10.46 16.85
C GLU A 73 9.76 -8.97 17.06
N ILE A 74 8.80 -8.44 16.29
CA ILE A 74 8.42 -7.03 16.28
C ILE A 74 7.03 -6.80 16.92
N LYS A 75 6.23 -7.85 17.10
CA LYS A 75 4.84 -7.74 17.59
C LYS A 75 4.71 -7.21 19.03
N ASP A 76 5.76 -7.32 19.82
CA ASP A 76 5.78 -6.96 21.26
C ASP A 76 6.72 -5.77 21.59
N LEU A 77 7.24 -5.07 20.57
CA LEU A 77 8.07 -3.85 20.73
C LEU A 77 7.22 -2.59 20.90
#